data_AF-A0A842SHJ9-F1
#
_entry.id   AF-A0A842SHJ9-F1
#
_cell.length_a   1.000
_cell.length_b   1.000
_cell.length_c   1.000
_cell.angle_alpha   90.00
_cell.angle_beta   90.00
_cell.angle_gamma   90.00
#
_symmetry.space_group_name_H-M   'P 1'
#
loop_
_entity.id
_entity.type
_entity.pdbx_description
1 polymer ?
#
loop_
_entity_poly.entity_id
_entity_poly.type
_entity_poly.pdbx_seq_one_letter_code
_entity_poly.pdbx_strand_id
1 'polypeptide(L)'
;MKKIWMIVLVLAVAIVLIGLYLIIFSCNFKFGYSNKQGCYVEKSIKTNNYDFCKKSPNPSWCYQDVAIRLEDEDICKRIEHLNFSSTCVTQIAVIKKDETICEKIDGPMLYGCYVEVLNPDQGVLNS
;
A
#
# COMPACT_ATOMS: atom_id res chain seq x y z
N MET A 1 38.21 -12.03 34.59
CA MET A 1 37.79 -12.59 33.28
C MET A 1 36.28 -12.82 33.18
N LYS A 2 35.61 -13.54 34.11
CA LYS A 2 34.16 -13.81 34.03
C LYS A 2 33.24 -12.57 34.00
N LYS A 3 33.62 -11.47 34.69
CA LYS A 3 32.82 -10.22 34.73
C LYS A 3 32.76 -9.49 33.38
N ILE A 4 33.84 -9.53 32.60
CA ILE A 4 33.92 -8.85 31.29
C ILE A 4 32.98 -9.54 30.29
N TRP A 5 32.95 -10.87 30.30
CA TRP A 5 32.10 -11.67 29.42
C TRP A 5 30.60 -11.41 29.66
N MET A 6 30.20 -11.20 30.92
CA MET A 6 28.81 -10.84 31.24
C MET A 6 28.43 -9.46 30.68
N ILE A 7 29.32 -8.47 30.75
CA ILE A 7 29.04 -7.12 30.22
C ILE A 7 28.86 -7.15 28.70
N VAL A 8 29.73 -7.88 27.99
CA VAL A 8 29.65 -8.02 26.53
C VAL A 8 28.32 -8.67 26.11
N LEU A 9 27.89 -9.72 26.83
CA LEU A 9 26.63 -10.40 26.54
C LEU A 9 25.42 -9.48 26.76
N VAL A 10 25.41 -8.70 27.85
CA VAL A 10 24.31 -7.76 28.13
C VAL A 10 24.24 -6.66 27.06
N LEU A 11 25.39 -6.11 26.64
CA LEU A 11 25.43 -5.10 25.58
C LEU A 11 24.96 -5.66 24.24
N ALA A 12 25.38 -6.88 23.88
CA ALA A 12 24.95 -7.54 22.65
C ALA A 12 23.42 -7.74 22.63
N VAL A 13 22.83 -8.20 23.73
CA VAL A 13 21.37 -8.36 23.85
C VAL A 13 20.66 -7.01 23.76
N ALA A 14 21.16 -5.98 24.45
CA ALA A 14 20.57 -4.64 24.40
C ALA A 14 20.57 -4.06 22.98
N ILE A 15 21.65 -4.22 22.21
CA ILE A 15 21.74 -3.75 20.83
C ILE A 15 20.71 -4.46 19.94
N VAL A 16 20.55 -5.77 20.08
CA VAL A 16 19.54 -6.55 19.33
C VAL A 16 18.13 -6.07 19.68
N LEU A 17 17.84 -5.85 20.96
CA LEU A 17 16.52 -5.36 21.39
C LEU A 17 16.22 -3.94 20.91
N ILE A 18 17.20 -3.03 20.92
CA ILE A 18 17.07 -1.68 20.37
C ILE A 18 16.83 -1.74 18.85
N GLY A 19 17.58 -2.58 18.13
CA GLY A 19 17.38 -2.80 16.70
C GLY A 19 15.97 -3.28 16.38
N LEU A 20 15.48 -4.29 17.11
CA LEU A 20 14.11 -4.79 16.98
C LEU A 20 13.07 -3.72 17.31
N TYR A 21 13.29 -2.92 18.36
CA TYR A 21 12.40 -1.83 18.75
C TYR A 21 12.30 -0.76 17.66
N LEU A 22 13.42 -0.36 17.05
CA LEU A 22 13.45 0.65 15.98
C LEU A 22 12.73 0.16 14.71
N ILE A 23 12.78 -1.14 14.40
CA ILE A 23 12.03 -1.76 13.29
C ILE A 23 10.52 -1.75 13.58
N ILE A 24 10.12 -1.94 14.84
CA ILE A 24 8.71 -1.97 15.23
C ILE A 24 8.11 -0.55 15.27
N PHE A 25 8.89 0.45 15.71
CA PHE A 25 8.39 1.81 15.98
C PHE A 25 8.37 2.76 14.77
N SER A 26 8.76 2.30 13.58
CA SER A 26 9.06 3.17 12.44
C SER A 26 7.87 3.99 11.91
N CYS A 27 6.62 3.60 12.18
CA CYS A 27 5.44 4.37 11.75
C CYS A 27 4.94 5.44 12.73
N ASN A 28 5.45 5.48 13.96
CA ASN A 28 5.01 6.44 14.98
C ASN A 28 5.93 7.67 15.07
N PHE A 29 7.04 7.71 14.35
CA PHE A 29 7.94 8.86 14.34
C PHE A 29 7.35 9.95 13.44
N LYS A 30 7.14 11.15 14.01
CA LYS A 30 6.38 12.27 13.43
C LYS A 30 6.74 12.57 11.98
N PHE A 31 5.90 12.12 11.08
CA PHE A 31 5.85 12.66 9.74
C PHE A 31 4.44 13.21 9.50
N GLY A 32 4.31 14.27 8.68
CA GLY A 32 3.03 14.96 8.42
C GLY A 32 1.92 14.03 7.91
N TYR A 33 0.68 14.52 7.80
CA TYR A 33 -0.51 13.72 7.46
C TYR A 33 -0.31 12.82 6.22
N SER A 34 0.35 13.32 5.16
CA SER A 34 0.71 12.54 3.96
C SER A 34 1.68 11.39 4.23
N ASN A 35 2.58 11.56 5.18
CA ASN A 35 3.61 10.57 5.49
C ASN A 35 3.09 9.46 6.41
N LYS A 36 2.03 9.71 7.19
CA LYS A 36 1.37 8.66 7.98
C LYS A 36 0.72 7.62 7.07
N GLN A 37 0.09 8.04 5.98
CA GLN A 37 -0.51 7.12 5.01
C GLN A 37 0.57 6.28 4.30
N GLY A 38 1.65 6.93 3.84
CA GLY A 38 2.79 6.24 3.22
C GLY A 38 3.40 5.15 4.10
N CYS A 39 3.44 5.33 5.42
CA CYS A 39 3.98 4.29 6.30
C CYS A 39 3.13 3.01 6.33
N TYR A 40 1.80 3.12 6.33
CA TYR A 40 0.95 1.94 6.28
C TYR A 40 1.04 1.24 4.93
N VAL A 41 1.13 2.00 3.82
CA VAL A 41 1.36 1.44 2.48
C VAL A 41 2.66 0.65 2.44
N GLU A 42 3.78 1.27 2.85
CA GLU A 42 5.08 0.59 2.86
C GLU A 42 5.08 -0.65 3.74
N LYS A 43 4.43 -0.57 4.92
CA LYS A 43 4.35 -1.71 5.82
C LYS A 43 3.53 -2.84 5.22
N SER A 44 2.39 -2.52 4.61
CA SER A 44 1.55 -3.49 3.90
C SER A 44 2.33 -4.22 2.81
N ILE A 45 3.10 -3.49 1.98
CA ILE A 45 3.92 -4.05 0.90
C ILE A 45 5.05 -4.91 1.46
N LYS A 46 5.86 -4.37 2.38
CA LYS A 46 7.04 -5.08 2.95
C LYS A 46 6.67 -6.36 3.68
N THR A 47 5.50 -6.40 4.30
CA THR A 47 5.03 -7.57 5.07
C THR A 47 4.04 -8.45 4.33
N ASN A 48 3.66 -8.05 3.11
CA ASN A 48 2.56 -8.65 2.35
C ASN A 48 1.28 -8.82 3.18
N ASN A 49 0.97 -7.85 4.04
CA ASN A 49 -0.16 -7.88 4.95
C ASN A 49 -0.98 -6.59 4.83
N TYR A 50 -2.04 -6.64 4.03
CA TYR A 50 -2.86 -5.48 3.72
C TYR A 50 -3.76 -5.04 4.87
N ASP A 51 -3.89 -5.81 5.95
CA ASP A 51 -4.66 -5.40 7.13
C ASP A 51 -4.05 -4.19 7.85
N PHE A 52 -2.79 -3.83 7.55
CA PHE A 52 -2.23 -2.55 8.00
C PHE A 52 -2.99 -1.34 7.43
N CYS A 53 -3.60 -1.44 6.25
CA CYS A 53 -4.41 -0.37 5.68
C CYS A 53 -5.68 -0.08 6.50
N LYS A 54 -6.24 -1.05 7.23
CA LYS A 54 -7.37 -0.82 8.16
C LYS A 54 -7.02 0.18 9.27
N LYS A 55 -5.72 0.36 9.56
CA LYS A 55 -5.21 1.28 10.59
C LYS A 55 -4.84 2.66 10.02
N SER A 56 -4.92 2.84 8.69
CA SER A 56 -4.66 4.10 8.02
C SER A 56 -5.79 5.12 8.30
N PRO A 57 -5.48 6.43 8.37
CA PRO A 57 -6.52 7.47 8.38
C PRO A 57 -7.46 7.42 7.16
N ASN A 58 -6.98 6.89 6.03
CA ASN A 58 -7.78 6.64 4.84
C ASN A 58 -7.48 5.22 4.33
N PRO A 59 -8.28 4.21 4.72
CA PRO A 59 -8.08 2.82 4.31
C PRO A 59 -8.21 2.63 2.80
N SER A 60 -9.20 3.26 2.17
CA SER A 60 -9.44 3.15 0.72
C SER A 60 -8.24 3.61 -0.10
N TRP A 61 -7.67 4.76 0.24
CA TRP A 61 -6.46 5.26 -0.41
C TRP A 61 -5.25 4.36 -0.16
N CYS A 62 -5.09 3.83 1.05
CA CYS A 62 -4.01 2.89 1.35
C CYS A 62 -4.12 1.61 0.53
N TYR A 63 -5.31 1.02 0.43
CA TYR A 63 -5.51 -0.17 -0.41
C TYR A 63 -5.26 0.12 -1.88
N GLN A 64 -5.72 1.26 -2.39
CA GLN A 64 -5.48 1.68 -3.77
C GLN A 64 -3.98 1.81 -4.07
N ASP A 65 -3.22 2.52 -3.22
CA ASP A 65 -1.80 2.74 -3.45
C ASP A 65 -1.00 1.42 -3.33
N VAL A 66 -1.38 0.54 -2.40
CA VAL A 66 -0.80 -0.81 -2.31
C VAL A 66 -1.13 -1.63 -3.57
N ALA A 67 -2.38 -1.62 -4.03
CA ALA A 67 -2.83 -2.34 -5.22
C ALA A 67 -2.07 -1.90 -6.47
N ILE A 68 -1.90 -0.59 -6.66
CA ILE A 68 -1.16 -0.03 -7.80
C ILE A 68 0.31 -0.40 -7.76
N ARG A 69 0.98 -0.24 -6.61
CA ARG A 69 2.42 -0.51 -6.48
C ARG A 69 2.77 -2.00 -6.58
N LEU A 70 1.82 -2.88 -6.28
CA LEU A 70 1.95 -4.32 -6.44
C LEU A 70 1.34 -4.82 -7.76
N GLU A 71 0.67 -3.94 -8.50
CA GLU A 71 -0.12 -4.28 -9.69
C GLU A 71 -1.08 -5.46 -9.42
N ASP A 72 -1.74 -5.46 -8.26
CA ASP A 72 -2.65 -6.52 -7.80
C ASP A 72 -4.07 -5.97 -7.64
N GLU A 73 -4.91 -6.19 -8.67
CA GLU A 73 -6.28 -5.70 -8.71
C GLU A 73 -7.22 -6.38 -7.70
N ASP A 74 -6.85 -7.54 -7.15
CA ASP A 74 -7.67 -8.19 -6.13
C ASP A 74 -7.64 -7.42 -4.79
N ILE A 75 -6.63 -6.58 -4.58
CA ILE A 75 -6.55 -5.68 -3.42
C ILE A 75 -7.62 -4.59 -3.52
N CYS A 76 -7.98 -4.12 -4.73
CA CYS A 76 -9.00 -3.09 -4.94
C CYS A 76 -10.37 -3.51 -4.37
N LYS A 77 -10.68 -4.83 -4.34
CA LYS A 77 -11.92 -5.39 -3.75
C LYS A 77 -12.07 -5.09 -2.25
N ARG A 78 -11.01 -4.66 -1.57
CA ARG A 78 -11.02 -4.27 -0.15
C ARG A 78 -11.48 -2.82 0.07
N ILE A 79 -11.71 -2.07 -1.00
CA ILE A 79 -12.19 -0.69 -0.96
C ILE A 79 -13.73 -0.71 -0.91
N GLU A 80 -14.30 -0.13 0.15
CA GLU A 80 -15.76 -0.15 0.37
C GLU A 80 -16.53 0.72 -0.64
N HIS A 81 -15.93 1.82 -1.09
CA HIS A 81 -16.57 2.73 -2.04
C HIS A 81 -16.40 2.22 -3.47
N LEU A 82 -17.50 1.80 -4.09
CA LEU A 82 -17.53 1.26 -5.46
C LEU A 82 -16.77 2.13 -6.47
N ASN A 83 -17.00 3.45 -6.45
CA ASN A 83 -16.32 4.38 -7.37
C ASN A 83 -14.79 4.33 -7.21
N PHE A 84 -14.29 4.32 -5.96
CA PHE A 84 -12.86 4.22 -5.70
C PHE A 84 -12.31 2.83 -6.07
N SER A 85 -13.07 1.77 -5.83
CA SER A 85 -12.70 0.41 -6.23
C SER A 85 -12.55 0.32 -7.75
N SER A 86 -13.53 0.82 -8.51
CA SER A 86 -13.47 0.85 -9.98
C SER A 86 -12.28 1.68 -10.47
N THR A 87 -12.05 2.87 -9.92
CA THR A 87 -10.87 3.69 -10.29
C THR A 87 -9.56 2.97 -9.98
N CYS A 88 -9.47 2.25 -8.85
CA CYS A 88 -8.30 1.43 -8.51
C CYS A 88 -8.05 0.34 -9.56
N VAL A 89 -9.09 -0.39 -9.95
CA VAL A 89 -9.01 -1.45 -10.99
C VAL A 89 -8.62 -0.85 -12.35
N THR A 90 -9.23 0.28 -12.75
CA THR A 90 -8.90 0.96 -14.01
C THR A 90 -7.43 1.38 -14.06
N GLN A 91 -6.89 1.97 -12.99
CA GLN A 91 -5.48 2.38 -12.97
C GLN A 91 -4.53 1.19 -13.15
N ILE A 92 -4.85 0.05 -12.55
CA ILE A 92 -4.07 -1.19 -12.74
C ILE A 92 -4.20 -1.71 -14.17
N ALA A 93 -5.40 -1.68 -14.74
CA ALA A 93 -5.64 -2.05 -16.14
C ALA A 93 -4.81 -1.18 -17.10
N VAL A 94 -4.73 0.13 -16.84
CA VAL A 94 -3.91 1.08 -17.61
C VAL A 94 -2.41 0.79 -17.47
N ILE A 95 -1.93 0.57 -16.24
CA ILE A 95 -0.51 0.26 -15.97
C ILE A 95 -0.09 -1.03 -16.68
N LYS A 96 -0.91 -2.09 -16.57
CA LYS A 96 -0.67 -3.37 -17.23
C LYS A 96 -0.96 -3.36 -18.73
N LYS A 97 -1.68 -2.35 -19.22
CA LYS A 97 -2.23 -2.27 -20.58
C LYS A 97 -3.07 -3.52 -20.92
N ASP A 98 -3.91 -3.92 -19.98
CA ASP A 98 -4.73 -5.12 -20.07
C ASP A 98 -6.21 -4.78 -19.84
N GLU A 99 -6.95 -4.71 -20.94
CA GLU A 99 -8.37 -4.41 -20.97
C GLU A 99 -9.23 -5.51 -20.33
N THR A 100 -8.74 -6.75 -20.25
CA THR A 100 -9.49 -7.85 -19.62
C THR A 100 -9.68 -7.62 -18.12
N ILE A 101 -8.83 -6.79 -17.50
CA ILE A 101 -8.98 -6.37 -16.11
C ILE A 101 -10.24 -5.52 -15.92
N CYS A 102 -10.68 -4.77 -16.93
CA CYS A 102 -11.89 -3.97 -16.88
C CYS A 102 -13.15 -4.84 -16.68
N GLU A 103 -13.14 -6.12 -17.08
CA GLU A 103 -14.25 -7.07 -16.86
C GLU A 103 -14.59 -7.25 -15.37
N LYS A 104 -13.69 -6.86 -14.46
CA LYS A 104 -13.92 -6.88 -13.01
C LYS A 104 -14.72 -5.67 -12.50
N ILE A 105 -15.04 -4.71 -13.37
CA ILE A 105 -15.80 -3.49 -13.03
C ILE A 105 -17.25 -3.66 -13.49
N ASP A 106 -18.19 -3.45 -12.57
CA ASP A 106 -19.61 -3.44 -12.90
C ASP A 106 -20.14 -2.02 -13.16
N GLY A 107 -21.19 -1.94 -13.99
CA GLY A 107 -21.99 -0.73 -14.17
C GLY A 107 -21.32 0.33 -15.06
N PRO A 108 -21.64 1.62 -14.86
CA PRO A 108 -21.31 2.69 -15.82
C PRO A 108 -19.81 2.99 -15.95
N MET A 109 -19.00 2.54 -14.99
CA MET A 109 -17.54 2.77 -15.00
C MET A 109 -16.79 1.78 -15.92
N LEU A 110 -17.43 0.68 -16.32
CA LEU A 110 -16.84 -0.33 -17.20
C LEU A 110 -16.35 0.26 -18.52
N TYR A 111 -17.20 1.05 -19.18
CA TYR A 111 -16.84 1.67 -20.46
C TYR A 111 -15.69 2.67 -20.32
N GLY A 112 -15.68 3.45 -19.23
CA GLY A 112 -14.59 4.38 -18.94
C GLY A 112 -13.24 3.67 -18.81
N CYS A 113 -13.21 2.51 -18.16
CA CYS A 113 -12.00 1.69 -18.05
C CYS A 113 -11.42 1.31 -19.41
N TYR A 114 -12.24 0.76 -20.32
CA TYR A 114 -11.77 0.39 -21.66
C TYR A 114 -11.20 1.58 -22.43
N VAL A 115 -11.85 2.75 -22.35
CA VAL A 115 -11.38 3.96 -23.04
C VAL A 115 -10.02 4.41 -22.51
N GLU A 116 -9.82 4.37 -21.19
CA GLU A 116 -8.56 4.76 -20.55
C GLU A 116 -7.41 3.80 -20.87
N VAL A 117 -7.67 2.47 -20.90
CA VAL A 117 -6.64 1.48 -21.26
C VAL A 117 -6.18 1.65 -22.71
N LEU A 118 -7.12 1.95 -23.63
CA LEU A 118 -6.82 2.14 -25.05
C LEU A 118 -6.17 3.51 -25.34
N ASN A 119 -6.42 4.53 -24.50
CA ASN A 119 -5.94 5.90 -24.68
C ASN A 119 -5.35 6.49 -23.38
N PRO A 120 -4.25 5.91 -22.86
CA PRO A 120 -3.71 6.29 -21.54
C PRO A 120 -3.25 7.75 -21.47
N ASP A 121 -2.87 8.35 -22.60
CA ASP A 121 -2.40 9.74 -22.66
C ASP A 121 -3.52 10.79 -22.51
N GLN A 122 -4.80 10.39 -22.66
CA GLN A 122 -5.95 11.31 -22.55
C GLN A 122 -6.59 11.35 -21.15
N GLY A 123 -6.23 10.42 -20.27
CA GLY A 123 -6.85 10.28 -18.93
C GLY A 123 -6.45 11.35 -17.90
N VAL A 124 -5.42 12.16 -18.17
CA VAL A 124 -4.87 13.14 -17.21
C VAL A 124 -5.70 14.44 -17.12
N LEU A 125 -6.64 14.67 -18.04
CA LEU A 125 -7.32 15.97 -18.17
C LEU A 125 -8.59 16.14 -17.31
N ASN A 126 -9.03 15.14 -16.55
CA ASN A 126 -10.33 15.17 -15.84
C ASN A 126 -10.26 14.93 -14.31
N SER A 127 -9.09 15.02 -13.68
CA SER A 127 -8.93 14.85 -12.21
C SER A 127 -8.59 16.14 -11.49
#